data_AF-A0A8B8C7E1-F1
#
_entry.id   AF-A0A8B8C7E1-F1
#
_cell.length_a   1.000
_cell.length_b   1.000
_cell.length_c   1.000
_cell.angle_alpha   90.00
_cell.angle_beta   90.00
_cell.angle_gamma   90.00
#
_symmetry.space_group_name_H-M   'P 1'
#
loop_
_entity.id
_entity.type
_entity.pdbx_description
1 polymer ?
#
loop_
_entity_poly.entity_id
_entity_poly.type
_entity_poly.pdbx_seq_one_letter_code
_entity_poly.pdbx_strand_id
1 'polypeptide(L)'
;MYHDCLFLLTGVVLAFGYDDLSKNKVATQSTTAVGPIDAYRAGNACDRDVTTCMRTNPIGLSSDKTVWWKVDLGGVYNIYSVNILFLNYNGLEIRQQGRFAGFSLYISNNGDIDNSSLCYKDGPQLPPLNFTTTCITSGRYVIFYNERLDGTTYPENYQIRAVYTELCEVIVQGCQTSGVYGSSCAERCPTNCRDDVCHIQEGTCFDCAPGWLGTVCNKRCTEGWYGLDCKQQCSGHCRDDAICNHVTGQCEEGCAAGWRGTLCDSVCKDGTYGNSCVYNCSGNCLNDFPCNRQTGQCDMGCKPGYTNTFCSEHCPLGYYGYYCKKACSGHCLNNTVCDHITGTCTNGCQAGYVGKLCNDACKEGYYGLNCLYACSSNCKTCKYTDGTCSCQAGWKGSNCSTVCIKSFGENCLYPCSKYCVNQTCNRFHGICQFGCESGYHGQKCDKEFLSTSSLSAVSSGFIGATVSACVVIAMVVVIHVSMIRRKGLFISKPNSSNPKDAPYGEIENQRNGDSTYQELSMTSGQELTRSEPDKAYQNLALQ
;
A
#
# COMPACT_ATOMS: atom_id res chain seq x y z
N MET A 1 -38.88 50.58 66.82
CA MET A 1 -38.93 51.56 65.72
C MET A 1 -38.77 50.80 64.42
N TYR A 2 -39.62 51.09 63.43
CA TYR A 2 -39.50 50.54 62.08
C TYR A 2 -38.23 51.04 61.40
N HIS A 3 -37.61 50.21 60.57
CA HIS A 3 -36.84 50.65 59.42
C HIS A 3 -37.07 49.68 58.26
N ASP A 4 -38.10 49.97 57.46
CA ASP A 4 -38.30 49.32 56.18
C ASP A 4 -37.16 49.69 55.23
N CYS A 5 -36.39 48.70 54.79
CA CYS A 5 -35.41 48.87 53.73
C CYS A 5 -36.10 48.54 52.39
N LEU A 6 -36.74 49.55 51.80
CA LEU A 6 -37.46 49.42 50.54
C LEU A 6 -36.45 49.23 49.39
N PHE A 7 -36.15 47.96 49.06
CA PHE A 7 -35.39 47.62 47.86
C PHE A 7 -36.21 47.94 46.61
N LEU A 8 -35.98 49.13 46.04
CA LEU A 8 -36.39 49.48 44.70
C LEU A 8 -35.62 48.63 43.69
N LEU A 9 -36.17 47.46 43.36
CA LEU A 9 -35.84 46.75 42.13
C LEU A 9 -36.28 47.62 40.95
N THR A 10 -35.40 48.50 40.50
CA THR A 10 -35.50 49.12 39.17
C THR A 10 -35.38 48.02 38.13
N GLY A 11 -36.52 47.46 37.73
CA GLY A 11 -36.59 46.45 36.68
C GLY A 11 -35.99 47.02 35.40
N VAL A 12 -34.79 46.56 35.04
CA VAL A 12 -34.19 46.86 33.75
C VAL A 12 -35.04 46.14 32.70
N VAL A 13 -35.92 46.88 32.04
CA VAL A 13 -36.64 46.39 30.86
C VAL A 13 -35.61 46.25 29.75
N LEU A 14 -35.14 45.01 29.55
CA LEU A 14 -34.30 44.66 28.41
C LEU A 14 -35.16 44.75 27.14
N ALA A 15 -35.11 45.90 26.47
CA ALA A 15 -35.68 46.07 25.15
C ALA A 15 -34.79 45.32 24.14
N PHE A 16 -35.29 44.21 23.61
CA PHE A 16 -34.63 43.50 22.51
C PHE A 16 -34.87 44.23 21.19
N GLY A 17 -33.81 44.59 20.49
CA GLY A 17 -33.84 45.26 19.19
C GLY A 17 -34.02 44.30 18.01
N TYR A 18 -34.88 43.29 18.16
CA TYR A 18 -35.15 42.32 17.08
C TYR A 18 -36.04 42.93 16.00
N ASP A 19 -35.75 42.55 14.76
CA ASP A 19 -36.52 42.88 13.58
C ASP A 19 -37.71 41.92 13.43
N ASP A 20 -38.78 42.42 12.82
CA ASP A 20 -39.87 41.60 12.29
C ASP A 20 -39.49 41.14 10.87
N LEU A 21 -39.12 39.87 10.79
CA LEU A 21 -38.59 39.20 9.61
C LEU A 21 -39.68 38.81 8.61
N SER A 22 -40.95 38.71 9.03
CA SER A 22 -42.07 38.32 8.15
C SER A 22 -42.67 39.50 7.39
N LYS A 23 -42.40 40.75 7.80
CA LYS A 23 -42.86 41.97 7.11
C LYS A 23 -42.68 41.92 5.59
N ASN A 24 -43.80 42.05 4.87
CA ASN A 24 -43.88 42.09 3.40
C ASN A 24 -43.18 40.91 2.70
N LYS A 25 -43.04 39.77 3.39
CA LYS A 25 -42.49 38.54 2.82
C LYS A 25 -43.55 37.77 2.04
N VAL A 26 -43.09 36.84 1.21
CA VAL A 26 -43.97 36.02 0.38
C VAL A 26 -44.57 34.91 1.25
N ALA A 27 -45.89 34.96 1.46
CA ALA A 27 -46.63 33.92 2.15
C ALA A 27 -47.51 33.10 1.21
N THR A 28 -47.73 31.83 1.56
CA THR A 28 -48.55 30.85 0.84
C THR A 28 -49.42 30.06 1.81
N GLN A 29 -50.51 29.45 1.34
CA GLN A 29 -51.43 28.66 2.15
C GLN A 29 -52.02 27.49 1.36
N SER A 30 -52.46 26.44 2.05
CA SER A 30 -52.96 25.22 1.40
C SER A 30 -54.23 25.44 0.57
N THR A 31 -55.12 26.32 1.04
CA THR A 31 -56.38 26.68 0.39
C THR A 31 -56.74 28.12 0.71
N THR A 32 -57.50 28.78 -0.16
CA THR A 32 -57.99 30.15 0.04
C THR A 32 -59.52 30.14 0.04
N ALA A 33 -60.13 30.76 1.05
CA ALA A 33 -61.58 30.89 1.12
C ALA A 33 -62.13 31.78 0.01
N VAL A 34 -63.32 31.44 -0.49
CA VAL A 34 -64.05 32.31 -1.42
C VAL A 34 -64.48 33.59 -0.71
N GLY A 35 -64.16 34.73 -1.30
CA GLY A 35 -64.49 36.07 -0.80
C GLY A 35 -64.50 37.11 -1.92
N PRO A 36 -64.53 38.41 -1.58
CA PRO A 36 -64.25 39.50 -2.53
C PRO A 36 -62.89 39.31 -3.23
N ILE A 37 -62.70 39.99 -4.37
CA ILE A 37 -61.43 39.95 -5.12
C ILE A 37 -60.27 40.37 -4.19
N ASP A 38 -59.18 39.61 -4.21
CA ASP A 38 -57.99 39.73 -3.36
C ASP A 38 -58.19 39.67 -1.83
N ALA A 39 -59.40 39.37 -1.36
CA ALA A 39 -59.62 39.02 0.05
C ALA A 39 -58.93 37.69 0.40
N TYR A 40 -58.55 37.52 1.67
CA TYR A 40 -58.13 36.25 2.26
C TYR A 40 -56.84 35.61 1.73
N ARG A 41 -56.10 36.29 0.85
CA ARG A 41 -54.77 35.86 0.37
C ARG A 41 -53.78 35.68 1.53
N ALA A 42 -52.86 34.73 1.41
CA ALA A 42 -51.89 34.37 2.45
C ALA A 42 -51.02 35.55 2.93
N GLY A 43 -50.68 36.49 2.04
CA GLY A 43 -49.84 37.65 2.34
C GLY A 43 -50.44 38.67 3.32
N ASN A 44 -51.77 38.64 3.53
CA ASN A 44 -52.45 39.52 4.49
C ASN A 44 -52.02 39.28 5.94
N ALA A 45 -51.39 38.14 6.24
CA ALA A 45 -50.86 37.85 7.57
C ALA A 45 -49.41 38.36 7.75
N CYS A 46 -48.88 39.18 6.84
CA CYS A 46 -47.50 39.66 6.85
C CYS A 46 -47.34 41.12 6.36
N ASP A 47 -48.44 41.85 6.13
CA ASP A 47 -48.39 43.22 5.59
C ASP A 47 -48.49 44.31 6.67
N ARG A 48 -48.62 43.92 7.95
CA ARG A 48 -48.85 44.77 9.12
C ARG A 48 -50.21 45.48 9.15
N ASP A 49 -51.15 45.11 8.28
CA ASP A 49 -52.54 45.56 8.37
C ASP A 49 -53.41 44.51 9.06
N VAL A 50 -53.40 44.55 10.39
CA VAL A 50 -54.20 43.71 11.29
C VAL A 50 -55.72 43.77 11.05
N THR A 51 -56.21 44.68 10.20
CA THR A 51 -57.63 44.73 9.80
C THR A 51 -57.94 43.79 8.65
N THR A 52 -56.92 43.36 7.90
CA THR A 52 -57.02 42.30 6.91
C THR A 52 -56.52 40.99 7.52
N CYS A 53 -57.01 39.87 6.99
CA CYS A 53 -56.57 38.55 7.42
C CYS A 53 -56.46 37.64 6.20
N MET A 54 -55.55 36.67 6.26
CA MET A 54 -55.66 35.49 5.39
C MET A 54 -56.86 34.64 5.85
N ARG A 55 -57.41 33.83 4.95
CA ARG A 55 -58.41 32.83 5.35
C ARG A 55 -58.42 31.62 4.43
N THR A 56 -58.44 30.45 5.05
CA THR A 56 -58.41 29.16 4.37
C THR A 56 -59.81 28.60 4.12
N ASN A 57 -59.95 27.58 3.28
CA ASN A 57 -61.16 26.76 3.30
C ASN A 57 -61.32 26.07 4.67
N PRO A 58 -62.55 25.70 5.05
CA PRO A 58 -62.81 25.09 6.35
C PRO A 58 -62.27 23.66 6.44
N ILE A 59 -61.67 23.31 7.59
CA ILE A 59 -61.33 21.92 7.96
C ILE A 59 -62.28 21.35 9.02
N GLY A 60 -62.32 20.02 9.17
CA GLY A 60 -63.15 19.33 10.16
C GLY A 60 -63.83 18.04 9.68
N LEU A 61 -64.92 17.65 10.36
CA LEU A 61 -65.61 16.38 10.14
C LEU A 61 -66.07 16.13 8.68
N SER A 62 -66.54 17.16 7.98
CA SER A 62 -67.17 17.05 6.64
C SER A 62 -66.39 17.75 5.52
N SER A 63 -65.08 17.90 5.70
CA SER A 63 -64.19 18.67 4.81
C SER A 63 -62.76 18.12 4.93
N ASP A 64 -61.79 18.82 4.35
CA ASP A 64 -60.37 18.52 4.55
C ASP A 64 -60.01 18.46 6.04
N LYS A 65 -58.98 17.68 6.37
CA LYS A 65 -58.58 17.40 7.77
C LYS A 65 -57.43 18.28 8.24
N THR A 66 -56.70 18.91 7.33
CA THR A 66 -55.46 19.62 7.63
C THR A 66 -55.37 20.92 6.84
N VAL A 67 -54.70 21.90 7.41
CA VAL A 67 -54.49 23.20 6.78
C VAL A 67 -53.13 23.74 7.16
N TRP A 68 -52.49 24.45 6.24
CA TRP A 68 -51.21 25.10 6.50
C TRP A 68 -51.15 26.49 5.87
N TRP A 69 -50.34 27.33 6.47
CA TRP A 69 -49.88 28.63 5.96
C TRP A 69 -48.39 28.73 6.23
N LYS A 70 -47.62 29.30 5.30
CA LYS A 70 -46.18 29.51 5.49
C LYS A 70 -45.68 30.78 4.84
N VAL A 71 -44.72 31.43 5.49
CA VAL A 71 -43.99 32.60 4.99
C VAL A 71 -42.55 32.23 4.65
N ASP A 72 -42.06 32.71 3.50
CA ASP A 72 -40.66 32.63 3.07
C ASP A 72 -39.92 33.89 3.50
N LEU A 73 -39.06 33.79 4.50
CA LEU A 73 -38.25 34.91 5.00
C LEU A 73 -37.20 35.39 3.96
N GLY A 74 -36.97 34.63 2.89
CA GLY A 74 -36.04 34.96 1.79
C GLY A 74 -34.57 34.62 2.05
N GLY A 75 -34.29 33.94 3.16
CA GLY A 75 -32.95 33.53 3.62
C GLY A 75 -33.08 32.75 4.94
N VAL A 76 -32.00 32.13 5.42
CA VAL A 76 -31.99 31.51 6.76
C VAL A 76 -31.64 32.57 7.79
N TYR A 77 -32.48 32.73 8.80
CA TYR A 77 -32.29 33.71 9.88
C TYR A 77 -32.35 33.04 11.25
N ASN A 78 -31.67 33.65 12.23
CA ASN A 78 -31.84 33.33 13.63
C ASN A 78 -33.19 33.90 14.09
N ILE A 79 -34.08 33.04 14.57
CA ILE A 79 -35.43 33.38 15.04
C ILE A 79 -35.42 33.40 16.57
N TYR A 80 -36.11 34.35 17.17
CA TYR A 80 -36.30 34.49 18.62
C TYR A 80 -37.71 34.11 19.06
N SER A 81 -38.74 34.60 18.36
CA SER A 81 -40.13 34.39 18.72
C SER A 81 -41.04 34.43 17.50
N VAL A 82 -42.23 33.83 17.64
CA VAL A 82 -43.32 33.97 16.67
C VAL A 82 -44.55 34.46 17.44
N ASN A 83 -45.08 35.60 17.00
CA ASN A 83 -46.36 36.14 17.43
C ASN A 83 -47.41 35.92 16.32
N ILE A 84 -48.64 35.62 16.71
CA ILE A 84 -49.77 35.38 15.82
C ILE A 84 -50.98 36.13 16.37
N LEU A 85 -51.54 37.00 15.54
CA LEU A 85 -52.83 37.61 15.75
C LEU A 85 -53.88 36.85 14.93
N PHE A 86 -54.77 36.14 15.61
CA PHE A 86 -55.90 35.44 15.04
C PHE A 86 -57.16 36.33 15.09
N LEU A 87 -58.03 36.21 14.08
CA LEU A 87 -59.21 37.06 13.95
C LEU A 87 -60.17 36.94 15.15
N ASN A 88 -60.43 38.07 15.81
CA ASN A 88 -61.44 38.18 16.85
C ASN A 88 -62.74 38.77 16.28
N TYR A 89 -63.87 38.12 16.57
CA TYR A 89 -65.20 38.64 16.27
C TYR A 89 -65.89 38.98 17.59
N ASN A 90 -66.41 40.20 17.71
CA ASN A 90 -67.08 40.69 18.93
C ASN A 90 -68.14 39.69 19.45
N GLY A 91 -67.99 39.26 20.70
CA GLY A 91 -68.88 38.29 21.36
C GLY A 91 -68.68 36.82 20.97
N LEU A 92 -67.68 36.48 20.15
CA LEU A 92 -67.39 35.12 19.69
C LEU A 92 -65.95 34.65 20.01
N GLU A 93 -65.29 35.29 20.98
CA GLU A 93 -63.88 35.04 21.30
C GLU A 93 -63.57 33.55 21.57
N ILE A 94 -64.28 32.90 22.50
CA ILE A 94 -64.09 31.47 22.85
C ILE A 94 -64.21 30.56 21.61
N ARG A 95 -65.12 30.89 20.69
CA ARG A 95 -65.30 30.15 19.43
C ARG A 95 -64.09 30.31 18.50
N GLN A 96 -63.49 31.50 18.45
CA GLN A 96 -62.28 31.73 17.66
C GLN A 96 -61.05 31.09 18.30
N GLN A 97 -60.92 31.15 19.62
CA GLN A 97 -59.86 30.44 20.34
C GLN A 97 -59.96 28.93 20.07
N GLY A 98 -61.17 28.36 20.10
CA GLY A 98 -61.42 26.95 19.72
C GLY A 98 -61.20 26.60 18.24
N ARG A 99 -61.15 27.58 17.33
CA ARG A 99 -60.70 27.39 15.93
C ARG A 99 -59.19 27.41 15.83
N PHE A 100 -58.56 28.36 16.51
CA PHE A 100 -57.12 28.52 16.55
C PHE A 100 -56.44 27.31 17.22
N ALA A 101 -57.08 26.74 18.25
CA ALA A 101 -56.59 25.60 19.02
C ALA A 101 -56.19 24.37 18.20
N GLY A 102 -55.24 23.59 18.72
CA GLY A 102 -54.65 22.39 18.13
C GLY A 102 -53.50 22.65 17.15
N PHE A 103 -53.18 23.91 16.90
CA PHE A 103 -52.16 24.31 15.92
C PHE A 103 -50.73 23.93 16.32
N SER A 104 -49.84 24.01 15.35
CA SER A 104 -48.41 23.72 15.47
C SER A 104 -47.62 24.77 14.68
N LEU A 105 -46.45 25.14 15.18
CA LEU A 105 -45.49 26.00 14.50
C LEU A 105 -44.22 25.22 14.19
N TYR A 106 -43.84 25.24 12.92
CA TYR A 106 -42.65 24.58 12.41
C TYR A 106 -41.72 25.59 11.74
N ILE A 107 -40.42 25.41 11.94
CA ILE A 107 -39.37 26.20 11.31
C ILE A 107 -38.58 25.31 10.35
N SER A 108 -38.48 25.70 9.08
CA SER A 108 -37.94 24.85 8.01
C SER A 108 -36.95 25.60 7.12
N ASN A 109 -35.94 24.89 6.60
CA ASN A 109 -34.97 25.45 5.65
C ASN A 109 -35.42 25.29 4.19
N ASN A 110 -36.20 24.25 3.87
CA ASN A 110 -36.68 23.95 2.51
C ASN A 110 -38.17 24.27 2.30
N GLY A 111 -38.93 24.48 3.38
CA GLY A 111 -40.35 24.81 3.34
C GLY A 111 -41.28 23.60 3.50
N ASP A 112 -40.73 22.41 3.79
CA ASP A 112 -41.47 21.19 4.13
C ASP A 112 -41.54 21.00 5.65
N ILE A 113 -42.54 20.27 6.14
CA ILE A 113 -42.75 19.97 7.57
C ILE A 113 -41.89 18.78 8.03
N ASP A 114 -41.67 17.77 7.20
CA ASP A 114 -41.02 16.52 7.62
C ASP A 114 -39.55 16.71 8.06
N ASN A 115 -38.85 17.70 7.48
CA ASN A 115 -37.48 18.09 7.83
C ASN A 115 -37.43 19.45 8.57
N SER A 116 -38.42 19.73 9.41
CA SER A 116 -38.54 20.99 10.16
C SER A 116 -38.32 20.82 11.66
N SER A 117 -37.95 21.92 12.33
CA SER A 117 -37.95 22.00 13.80
C SER A 117 -39.35 22.35 14.30
N LEU A 118 -39.96 21.49 15.12
CA LEU A 118 -41.17 21.84 15.87
C LEU A 118 -40.82 22.90 16.93
N CYS A 119 -41.33 24.10 16.73
CA CYS A 119 -41.16 25.23 17.64
C CYS A 119 -42.25 25.29 18.71
N TYR A 120 -43.49 24.96 18.34
CA TYR A 120 -44.62 24.96 19.26
C TYR A 120 -45.69 23.96 18.82
N LYS A 121 -46.32 23.26 19.77
CA LYS A 121 -47.56 22.51 19.59
C LYS A 121 -48.54 22.97 20.65
N ASP A 122 -49.73 23.37 20.24
CA ASP A 122 -50.76 23.85 21.15
C ASP A 122 -51.16 22.77 22.16
N GLY A 123 -51.42 23.21 23.39
CA GLY A 123 -51.81 22.35 24.50
C GLY A 123 -53.28 21.93 24.41
N PRO A 124 -53.88 21.42 25.50
CA PRO A 124 -55.31 21.16 25.60
C PRO A 124 -56.13 22.39 26.05
N GLN A 125 -55.46 23.50 26.40
CA GLN A 125 -56.10 24.75 26.79
C GLN A 125 -56.28 25.63 25.55
N LEU A 126 -57.36 26.41 25.51
CA LEU A 126 -57.61 27.33 24.40
C LEU A 126 -56.52 28.41 24.31
N PRO A 127 -55.86 28.59 23.15
CA PRO A 127 -54.85 29.62 23.00
C PRO A 127 -55.48 31.02 22.90
N PRO A 128 -54.81 32.07 23.42
CA PRO A 128 -55.26 33.45 23.25
C PRO A 128 -55.21 33.86 21.78
N LEU A 129 -56.15 34.72 21.34
CA LEU A 129 -56.19 35.19 19.94
C LEU A 129 -55.01 36.11 19.57
N ASN A 130 -54.32 36.67 20.55
CA ASN A 130 -52.99 37.25 20.37
C ASN A 130 -52.01 36.36 21.12
N PHE A 131 -51.33 35.48 20.38
CA PHE A 131 -50.45 34.45 20.91
C PHE A 131 -49.00 34.76 20.59
N THR A 132 -48.09 34.55 21.55
CA THR A 132 -46.65 34.65 21.33
C THR A 132 -45.96 33.46 21.99
N THR A 133 -45.04 32.83 21.26
CA THR A 133 -44.11 31.84 21.81
C THR A 133 -42.68 32.24 21.50
N THR A 134 -41.76 31.98 22.42
CA THR A 134 -40.33 31.91 22.08
C THR A 134 -40.11 30.74 21.13
N CYS A 135 -39.14 30.89 20.23
CA CYS A 135 -38.93 30.05 19.07
C CYS A 135 -37.46 30.09 18.67
N ILE A 136 -36.57 29.81 19.63
CA ILE A 136 -35.12 30.02 19.43
C ILE A 136 -34.53 28.88 18.61
N THR A 137 -34.44 29.12 17.31
CA THR A 137 -33.92 28.21 16.28
C THR A 137 -33.55 29.03 15.05
N SER A 138 -33.26 28.38 13.93
CA SER A 138 -33.03 29.04 12.64
C SER A 138 -33.86 28.42 11.53
N GLY A 139 -34.24 29.25 10.56
CA GLY A 139 -34.91 28.76 9.37
C GLY A 139 -35.15 29.82 8.32
N ARG A 140 -35.63 29.35 7.16
CA ARG A 140 -36.11 30.20 6.07
C ARG A 140 -37.63 30.32 6.02
N TYR A 141 -38.34 29.29 6.48
CA TYR A 141 -39.78 29.21 6.44
C TYR A 141 -40.35 29.07 7.84
N VAL A 142 -41.36 29.89 8.16
CA VAL A 142 -42.21 29.69 9.33
C VAL A 142 -43.54 29.14 8.84
N ILE A 143 -43.93 27.98 9.36
CA ILE A 143 -45.11 27.22 8.92
C ILE A 143 -46.09 27.11 10.09
N PHE A 144 -47.27 27.70 9.93
CA PHE A 144 -48.45 27.41 10.74
C PHE A 144 -49.16 26.18 10.17
N TYR A 145 -49.49 25.21 11.02
CA TYR A 145 -50.20 24.00 10.66
C TYR A 145 -51.31 23.70 11.68
N ASN A 146 -52.51 23.36 11.22
CA ASN A 146 -53.63 23.00 12.09
C ASN A 146 -54.45 21.83 11.51
N GLU A 147 -55.03 21.01 12.37
CA GLU A 147 -55.61 19.72 11.99
C GLU A 147 -56.86 19.34 12.79
N ARG A 148 -57.77 18.61 12.14
CA ARG A 148 -59.02 18.06 12.67
C ARG A 148 -59.21 16.65 12.11
N LEU A 149 -58.54 15.70 12.74
CA LEU A 149 -58.44 14.30 12.34
C LEU A 149 -59.68 13.50 12.79
N ASP A 150 -60.04 12.48 12.01
CA ASP A 150 -61.16 11.61 12.35
C ASP A 150 -60.76 10.60 13.45
N GLY A 151 -61.70 10.27 14.34
CA GLY A 151 -61.45 9.37 15.48
C GLY A 151 -60.69 10.00 16.66
N THR A 152 -60.22 11.25 16.54
CA THR A 152 -59.55 11.97 17.63
C THR A 152 -60.54 12.64 18.57
N THR A 153 -60.40 12.41 19.88
CA THR A 153 -61.13 13.13 20.92
C THR A 153 -60.45 14.48 21.20
N TYR A 154 -61.05 15.56 20.72
CA TYR A 154 -60.57 16.92 20.99
C TYR A 154 -61.04 17.44 22.36
N PRO A 155 -60.27 18.34 23.03
CA PRO A 155 -60.68 18.95 24.29
C PRO A 155 -61.97 19.76 24.18
N GLU A 156 -62.56 20.08 25.33
CA GLU A 156 -63.78 20.90 25.38
C GLU A 156 -63.57 22.28 24.73
N ASN A 157 -64.61 22.81 24.10
CA ASN A 157 -64.63 24.06 23.33
C ASN A 157 -63.82 24.09 22.01
N TYR A 158 -63.04 23.05 21.68
CA TYR A 158 -62.41 22.94 20.38
C TYR A 158 -63.49 22.89 19.28
N GLN A 159 -63.35 23.76 18.29
CA GLN A 159 -64.21 23.74 17.13
C GLN A 159 -63.76 22.60 16.21
N ILE A 160 -64.64 21.65 15.93
CA ILE A 160 -64.35 20.46 15.08
C ILE A 160 -65.18 20.43 13.79
N ARG A 161 -66.09 21.38 13.62
CA ARG A 161 -66.95 21.55 12.43
C ARG A 161 -66.66 22.90 11.78
N ALA A 162 -66.33 22.89 10.49
CA ALA A 162 -66.09 24.09 9.68
C ALA A 162 -65.13 25.11 10.35
N VAL A 163 -63.92 24.64 10.62
CA VAL A 163 -62.82 25.40 11.22
C VAL A 163 -62.11 26.18 10.13
N TYR A 164 -62.28 27.49 10.12
CA TYR A 164 -61.52 28.38 9.25
C TYR A 164 -60.28 28.83 10.03
N THR A 165 -59.12 28.80 9.39
CA THR A 165 -57.93 29.51 9.89
C THR A 165 -58.01 30.93 9.39
N GLU A 166 -57.89 31.91 10.30
CA GLU A 166 -58.09 33.34 10.03
C GLU A 166 -56.95 34.12 10.71
N LEU A 167 -55.73 34.06 10.16
CA LEU A 167 -54.55 34.79 10.68
C LEU A 167 -54.55 36.22 10.13
N CYS A 168 -54.50 37.22 11.00
CA CYS A 168 -54.51 38.64 10.65
C CYS A 168 -53.11 39.26 10.69
N GLU A 169 -52.20 38.73 11.50
CA GLU A 169 -50.78 39.06 11.43
C GLU A 169 -49.96 37.89 12.00
N VAL A 170 -48.80 37.60 11.42
CA VAL A 170 -47.79 36.68 11.94
C VAL A 170 -46.46 37.43 11.96
N ILE A 171 -46.00 37.78 13.15
CA ILE A 171 -44.75 38.54 13.37
C ILE A 171 -43.67 37.55 13.79
N VAL A 172 -42.64 37.39 12.94
CA VAL A 172 -41.48 36.54 13.22
C VAL A 172 -40.34 37.43 13.69
N GLN A 173 -40.05 37.41 15.00
CA GLN A 173 -38.97 38.23 15.56
C GLN A 173 -37.62 37.52 15.43
N GLY A 174 -36.60 38.25 14.98
CA GLY A 174 -35.23 37.74 14.90
C GLY A 174 -34.23 38.82 14.48
N CYS A 175 -33.11 38.43 13.90
CA CYS A 175 -32.11 39.36 13.36
C CYS A 175 -32.20 39.47 11.85
N GLN A 176 -32.38 40.69 11.29
CA GLN A 176 -32.44 40.91 9.84
C GLN A 176 -31.10 40.64 9.13
N THR A 177 -29.99 40.63 9.87
CA THR A 177 -28.70 40.13 9.39
C THR A 177 -28.57 38.66 9.77
N SER A 178 -28.12 37.81 8.85
CA SER A 178 -27.81 36.40 9.13
C SER A 178 -26.49 36.25 9.89
N GLY A 179 -26.36 35.23 10.72
CA GLY A 179 -25.12 34.91 11.44
C GLY A 179 -24.73 35.91 12.53
N VAL A 180 -25.72 36.59 13.12
CA VAL A 180 -25.54 37.45 14.30
C VAL A 180 -26.50 37.08 15.44
N TYR A 181 -26.10 37.43 16.66
CA TYR A 181 -26.83 37.23 17.90
C TYR A 181 -26.71 38.46 18.81
N GLY A 182 -27.28 38.35 20.01
CA GLY A 182 -27.32 39.39 21.03
C GLY A 182 -28.57 40.23 20.92
N SER A 183 -28.90 40.95 21.99
CA SER A 183 -30.13 41.77 22.08
C SER A 183 -30.20 42.94 21.09
N SER A 184 -29.11 43.21 20.36
CA SER A 184 -28.99 44.24 19.32
C SER A 184 -28.58 43.69 17.95
N CYS A 185 -28.52 42.36 17.77
CA CYS A 185 -28.10 41.71 16.52
C CYS A 185 -26.73 42.19 15.98
N ALA A 186 -25.80 42.53 16.88
CA ALA A 186 -24.51 43.13 16.53
C ALA A 186 -23.32 42.15 16.65
N GLU A 187 -23.45 41.10 17.44
CA GLU A 187 -22.38 40.12 17.67
C GLU A 187 -22.45 39.01 16.64
N ARG A 188 -21.34 38.64 15.99
CA ARG A 188 -21.33 37.54 15.00
C ARG A 188 -21.28 36.18 15.69
N CYS A 189 -22.01 35.21 15.16
CA CYS A 189 -21.90 33.82 15.60
C CYS A 189 -20.43 33.33 15.54
N PRO A 190 -20.00 32.46 16.48
CA PRO A 190 -18.67 31.86 16.46
C PRO A 190 -18.31 31.23 15.11
N THR A 191 -17.07 31.46 14.64
CA THR A 191 -16.60 31.12 13.28
C THR A 191 -16.79 29.67 12.83
N ASN A 192 -16.88 28.73 13.78
CA ASN A 192 -17.04 27.31 13.49
C ASN A 192 -18.44 26.78 13.87
N CYS A 193 -19.41 27.66 14.17
CA CYS A 193 -20.81 27.26 14.15
C CYS A 193 -21.15 26.76 12.74
N ARG A 194 -21.93 25.68 12.67
CA ARG A 194 -22.39 25.16 11.38
C ARG A 194 -23.33 26.16 10.71
N ASP A 195 -23.14 26.37 9.41
CA ASP A 195 -23.96 27.25 8.56
C ASP A 195 -24.07 28.71 9.07
N ASP A 196 -23.08 29.17 9.86
CA ASP A 196 -23.06 30.45 10.59
C ASP A 196 -24.23 30.65 11.58
N VAL A 197 -24.86 29.57 12.06
CA VAL A 197 -26.06 29.64 12.93
C VAL A 197 -25.73 29.46 14.41
N CYS A 198 -26.26 30.34 15.26
CA CYS A 198 -26.14 30.26 16.72
C CYS A 198 -27.39 30.75 17.46
N HIS A 199 -27.49 30.39 18.74
CA HIS A 199 -28.55 30.78 19.66
C HIS A 199 -28.62 32.31 19.78
N ILE A 200 -29.73 32.89 19.35
CA ILE A 200 -29.86 34.35 19.12
C ILE A 200 -29.61 35.22 20.37
N GLN A 201 -29.70 34.65 21.57
CA GLN A 201 -29.40 35.37 22.82
C GLN A 201 -28.05 35.01 23.46
N GLU A 202 -27.47 33.85 23.16
CA GLU A 202 -26.30 33.32 23.89
C GLU A 202 -25.04 33.20 23.03
N GLY A 203 -25.16 33.21 21.69
CA GLY A 203 -24.04 32.95 20.79
C GLY A 203 -23.58 31.48 20.76
N THR A 204 -24.26 30.59 21.48
CA THR A 204 -23.97 29.15 21.48
C THR A 204 -24.38 28.52 20.16
N CYS A 205 -23.51 27.73 19.53
CA CYS A 205 -23.81 27.07 18.26
C CYS A 205 -24.79 25.91 18.48
N PHE A 206 -25.75 25.71 17.57
CA PHE A 206 -26.61 24.52 17.59
C PHE A 206 -25.84 23.26 17.17
N ASP A 207 -24.99 23.39 16.15
CA ASP A 207 -24.09 22.37 15.64
C ASP A 207 -22.72 23.00 15.34
N CYS A 208 -21.65 22.19 15.36
CA CYS A 208 -20.32 22.61 14.93
C CYS A 208 -20.01 22.19 13.49
N ALA A 209 -19.20 23.00 12.81
CA ALA A 209 -18.51 22.59 11.59
C ALA A 209 -17.61 21.36 11.87
N PRO A 210 -17.40 20.46 10.88
CA PRO A 210 -16.51 19.32 11.02
C PRO A 210 -15.12 19.70 11.56
N GLY A 211 -14.60 18.89 12.48
CA GLY A 211 -13.32 19.13 13.14
C GLY A 211 -13.37 19.96 14.42
N TRP A 212 -14.55 20.44 14.83
CA TRP A 212 -14.75 21.31 15.98
C TRP A 212 -15.82 20.81 16.96
N LEU A 213 -15.67 21.20 18.22
CA LEU A 213 -16.49 20.83 19.37
C LEU A 213 -16.67 21.99 20.36
N GLY A 214 -17.60 21.80 21.29
CA GLY A 214 -17.92 22.75 22.36
C GLY A 214 -19.09 23.65 22.00
N THR A 215 -19.71 24.27 23.00
CA THR A 215 -20.93 25.09 22.84
C THR A 215 -20.74 26.33 21.96
N VAL A 216 -19.50 26.73 21.68
CA VAL A 216 -19.13 27.82 20.75
C VAL A 216 -18.12 27.36 19.69
N CYS A 217 -18.01 26.03 19.48
CA CYS A 217 -17.18 25.39 18.45
C CYS A 217 -15.70 25.84 18.40
N ASN A 218 -15.12 26.19 19.54
CA ASN A 218 -13.75 26.68 19.66
C ASN A 218 -12.72 25.59 19.99
N LYS A 219 -13.16 24.35 20.23
CA LYS A 219 -12.28 23.21 20.57
C LYS A 219 -12.07 22.32 19.35
N ARG A 220 -10.84 22.19 18.86
CA ARG A 220 -10.46 21.20 17.83
C ARG A 220 -10.73 19.77 18.30
N CYS A 221 -10.93 18.84 17.36
CA CYS A 221 -10.89 17.41 17.69
C CYS A 221 -9.59 17.02 18.41
N THR A 222 -9.69 16.03 19.30
CA THR A 222 -8.53 15.36 19.89
C THR A 222 -7.70 14.67 18.81
N GLU A 223 -6.40 14.54 19.06
CA GLU A 223 -5.46 13.97 18.08
C GLU A 223 -5.82 12.53 17.76
N GLY A 224 -5.72 12.17 16.47
CA GLY A 224 -6.22 10.90 15.94
C GLY A 224 -7.73 10.89 15.60
N TRP A 225 -8.47 11.97 15.82
CA TRP A 225 -9.90 12.10 15.50
C TRP A 225 -10.20 13.28 14.59
N TYR A 226 -11.21 13.14 13.73
CA TYR A 226 -11.62 14.15 12.77
C TYR A 226 -13.11 14.11 12.41
N GLY A 227 -13.53 15.04 11.55
CA GLY A 227 -14.85 15.04 10.92
C GLY A 227 -15.97 15.59 11.81
N LEU A 228 -17.21 15.32 11.43
CA LEU A 228 -18.39 15.75 12.20
C LEU A 228 -18.42 15.05 13.56
N ASP A 229 -18.68 15.82 14.62
CA ASP A 229 -18.65 15.42 16.03
C ASP A 229 -17.33 14.76 16.49
N CYS A 230 -16.25 14.87 15.72
CA CYS A 230 -14.99 14.15 15.93
C CYS A 230 -15.16 12.62 16.04
N LYS A 231 -16.14 12.03 15.36
CA LYS A 231 -16.45 10.59 15.42
C LYS A 231 -15.61 9.71 14.49
N GLN A 232 -14.80 10.30 13.61
CA GLN A 232 -14.01 9.57 12.62
C GLN A 232 -12.57 9.44 13.13
N GLN A 233 -12.02 8.23 13.12
CA GLN A 233 -10.66 7.97 13.59
C GLN A 233 -9.68 7.96 12.41
N CYS A 234 -8.52 8.58 12.58
CA CYS A 234 -7.46 8.59 11.58
C CYS A 234 -6.77 7.22 11.48
N SER A 235 -6.22 6.92 10.29
CA SER A 235 -5.54 5.64 10.02
C SER A 235 -4.31 5.38 10.90
N GLY A 236 -3.66 6.43 11.41
CA GLY A 236 -2.36 6.31 12.08
C GLY A 236 -1.21 5.98 11.11
N HIS A 237 -1.41 6.21 9.81
CA HIS A 237 -0.42 5.90 8.76
C HIS A 237 -0.02 7.14 7.93
N CYS A 238 -0.22 8.32 8.51
CA CYS A 238 0.41 9.54 8.01
C CYS A 238 1.94 9.42 8.09
N ARG A 239 2.63 10.07 7.17
CA ARG A 239 4.09 10.05 7.09
C ARG A 239 4.74 10.61 8.36
N ASP A 240 5.85 9.99 8.78
CA ASP A 240 6.70 10.42 9.90
C ASP A 240 5.91 10.68 11.20
N ASP A 241 4.91 9.83 11.47
CA ASP A 241 3.95 9.89 12.60
C ASP A 241 3.18 11.22 12.73
N ALA A 242 3.03 11.96 11.63
CA ALA A 242 2.31 13.23 11.59
C ALA A 242 0.82 13.07 11.98
N ILE A 243 0.28 14.10 12.65
CA ILE A 243 -1.13 14.13 13.03
C ILE A 243 -1.96 14.48 11.78
N CYS A 244 -2.97 13.65 11.50
CA CYS A 244 -3.97 13.90 10.48
C CYS A 244 -4.70 15.25 10.67
N ASN A 245 -5.17 15.83 9.56
CA ASN A 245 -5.98 17.04 9.59
C ASN A 245 -7.31 16.78 10.36
N HIS A 246 -7.56 17.56 11.41
CA HIS A 246 -8.72 17.34 12.30
C HIS A 246 -10.09 17.62 11.64
N VAL A 247 -10.14 18.29 10.49
CA VAL A 247 -11.38 18.53 9.74
C VAL A 247 -11.63 17.40 8.74
N THR A 248 -10.60 17.02 7.97
CA THR A 248 -10.74 16.15 6.79
C THR A 248 -10.18 14.73 6.94
N GLY A 249 -9.41 14.47 8.00
CA GLY A 249 -8.71 13.21 8.24
C GLY A 249 -7.48 12.98 7.35
N GLN A 250 -7.15 13.93 6.47
CA GLN A 250 -6.09 13.77 5.48
C GLN A 250 -4.70 13.93 6.10
N CYS A 251 -3.72 13.22 5.54
CA CYS A 251 -2.31 13.36 5.89
C CYS A 251 -1.64 14.34 4.92
N GLU A 252 -1.37 15.57 5.34
CA GLU A 252 -0.90 16.66 4.47
C GLU A 252 0.50 16.37 3.88
N GLU A 253 1.39 15.73 4.67
CA GLU A 253 2.72 15.26 4.25
C GLU A 253 2.70 13.89 3.52
N GLY A 254 1.51 13.39 3.19
CA GLY A 254 1.29 12.08 2.59
C GLY A 254 1.40 10.91 3.56
N CYS A 255 1.53 9.70 3.03
CA CYS A 255 1.48 8.45 3.80
C CYS A 255 2.86 7.88 4.13
N ALA A 256 2.92 7.20 5.27
CA ALA A 256 4.04 6.37 5.68
C ALA A 256 4.30 5.23 4.67
N ALA A 257 5.49 4.62 4.76
CA ALA A 257 5.89 3.55 3.86
C ALA A 257 4.92 2.37 3.92
N GLY A 258 4.51 1.86 2.76
CA GLY A 258 3.54 0.77 2.65
C GLY A 258 2.08 1.19 2.57
N TRP A 259 1.77 2.49 2.72
CA TRP A 259 0.42 3.05 2.73
C TRP A 259 0.20 4.11 1.65
N ARG A 260 -1.05 4.30 1.23
CA ARG A 260 -1.52 5.24 0.19
C ARG A 260 -2.97 5.66 0.42
N GLY A 261 -3.45 6.59 -0.41
CA GLY A 261 -4.79 7.18 -0.31
C GLY A 261 -4.73 8.47 0.50
N THR A 262 -5.73 9.35 0.35
CA THR A 262 -5.75 10.67 1.02
C THR A 262 -5.82 10.57 2.55
N LEU A 263 -6.38 9.46 3.06
CA LEU A 263 -6.49 9.14 4.50
C LEU A 263 -5.44 8.12 4.96
N CYS A 264 -4.55 7.66 4.06
CA CYS A 264 -3.57 6.60 4.31
C CYS A 264 -4.17 5.28 4.87
N ASP A 265 -5.43 5.01 4.55
CA ASP A 265 -6.20 3.83 4.96
C ASP A 265 -5.89 2.56 4.13
N SER A 266 -5.18 2.72 3.02
CA SER A 266 -5.03 1.69 2.00
C SER A 266 -3.57 1.27 1.88
N VAL A 267 -3.29 -0.03 1.96
CA VAL A 267 -1.96 -0.57 1.69
C VAL A 267 -1.53 -0.35 0.23
N CYS A 268 -0.21 -0.32 -0.03
CA CYS A 268 0.34 -0.34 -1.38
C CYS A 268 -0.19 -1.53 -2.18
N LYS A 269 -0.31 -1.33 -3.49
CA LYS A 269 -0.59 -2.43 -4.43
C LYS A 269 0.68 -3.23 -4.64
N ASP A 270 0.54 -4.51 -4.94
CA ASP A 270 1.67 -5.33 -5.35
C ASP A 270 2.37 -4.71 -6.57
N GLY A 271 3.70 -4.68 -6.54
CA GLY A 271 4.50 -3.92 -7.51
C GLY A 271 4.84 -2.48 -7.11
N THR A 272 4.31 -1.95 -6.00
CA THR A 272 4.60 -0.58 -5.51
C THR A 272 5.05 -0.55 -4.05
N TYR A 273 5.92 0.39 -3.68
CA TYR A 273 6.48 0.50 -2.33
C TYR A 273 6.84 1.93 -1.89
N GLY A 274 7.16 2.07 -0.59
CA GLY A 274 7.64 3.31 0.03
C GLY A 274 6.54 4.28 0.41
N ASN A 275 6.91 5.49 0.81
CA ASN A 275 5.98 6.54 1.25
C ASN A 275 4.98 6.86 0.13
N SER A 276 3.68 6.82 0.44
CA SER A 276 2.59 6.99 -0.54
C SER A 276 2.64 6.05 -1.76
N CYS A 277 3.42 4.95 -1.69
CA CYS A 277 3.60 3.95 -2.73
C CYS A 277 4.11 4.49 -4.08
N VAL A 278 4.94 5.54 -4.05
CA VAL A 278 5.41 6.23 -5.28
C VAL A 278 6.50 5.48 -6.07
N TYR A 279 7.13 4.46 -5.48
CA TYR A 279 8.20 3.69 -6.12
C TYR A 279 7.69 2.34 -6.65
N ASN A 280 8.24 1.89 -7.77
CA ASN A 280 7.91 0.60 -8.39
C ASN A 280 8.94 -0.48 -8.04
N CYS A 281 8.48 -1.70 -7.75
CA CYS A 281 9.34 -2.88 -7.64
C CYS A 281 10.05 -3.16 -8.98
N SER A 282 11.21 -3.84 -8.95
CA SER A 282 11.95 -4.23 -10.16
C SER A 282 11.24 -5.25 -11.06
N GLY A 283 10.23 -5.97 -10.55
CA GLY A 283 9.61 -7.12 -11.23
C GLY A 283 10.48 -8.38 -11.24
N ASN A 284 11.68 -8.34 -10.66
CA ASN A 284 12.65 -9.44 -10.69
C ASN A 284 12.81 -10.18 -9.35
N CYS A 285 11.90 -9.96 -8.40
CA CYS A 285 11.79 -10.78 -7.19
C CYS A 285 11.51 -12.25 -7.56
N LEU A 286 12.03 -13.18 -6.76
CA LEU A 286 11.89 -14.61 -6.97
C LEU A 286 10.43 -15.06 -7.05
N ASN A 287 10.12 -15.99 -7.96
CA ASN A 287 8.79 -16.60 -8.14
C ASN A 287 7.61 -15.62 -8.27
N ASP A 288 7.86 -14.41 -8.79
CA ASP A 288 6.87 -13.33 -8.93
C ASP A 288 6.24 -12.88 -7.59
N PHE A 289 6.87 -13.16 -6.45
CA PHE A 289 6.48 -12.58 -5.17
C PHE A 289 6.61 -11.04 -5.23
N PRO A 290 5.66 -10.28 -4.66
CA PRO A 290 5.77 -8.82 -4.59
C PRO A 290 6.97 -8.40 -3.75
N CYS A 291 7.59 -7.28 -4.10
CA CYS A 291 8.60 -6.68 -3.22
C CYS A 291 7.95 -6.12 -1.95
N ASN A 292 8.74 -6.02 -0.88
CA ASN A 292 8.33 -5.49 0.40
C ASN A 292 7.74 -4.08 0.22
N ARG A 293 6.47 -3.90 0.61
CA ARG A 293 5.72 -2.66 0.36
C ARG A 293 6.28 -1.45 1.12
N GLN A 294 7.07 -1.66 2.17
CA GLN A 294 7.73 -0.58 2.92
C GLN A 294 9.12 -0.29 2.33
N THR A 295 9.96 -1.32 2.19
CA THR A 295 11.40 -1.15 1.89
C THR A 295 11.76 -1.28 0.41
N GLY A 296 10.89 -1.86 -0.42
CA GLY A 296 11.13 -2.17 -1.83
C GLY A 296 11.97 -3.43 -2.07
N GLN A 297 12.38 -4.13 -1.02
CA GLN A 297 13.30 -5.27 -1.12
C GLN A 297 12.58 -6.55 -1.55
N CYS A 298 13.28 -7.41 -2.28
CA CYS A 298 12.81 -8.75 -2.61
C CYS A 298 13.27 -9.72 -1.51
N ASP A 299 12.47 -9.85 -0.45
CA ASP A 299 12.83 -10.60 0.77
C ASP A 299 13.15 -12.10 0.50
N MET A 300 12.58 -12.67 -0.57
CA MET A 300 12.83 -14.04 -1.04
C MET A 300 14.01 -14.17 -2.03
N GLY A 301 14.73 -13.08 -2.32
CA GLY A 301 15.81 -13.01 -3.31
C GLY A 301 15.33 -12.79 -4.75
N CYS A 302 16.22 -12.99 -5.71
CA CYS A 302 16.05 -12.59 -7.11
C CYS A 302 15.84 -13.75 -8.09
N LYS A 303 15.16 -13.45 -9.20
CA LYS A 303 15.16 -14.27 -10.42
C LYS A 303 16.61 -14.49 -10.94
N PRO A 304 16.88 -15.58 -11.68
CA PRO A 304 18.19 -15.83 -12.28
C PRO A 304 18.67 -14.65 -13.12
N GLY A 305 19.95 -14.30 -12.99
CA GLY A 305 20.55 -13.20 -13.73
C GLY A 305 20.38 -11.81 -13.11
N TYR A 306 19.73 -11.70 -11.95
CA TYR A 306 19.60 -10.45 -11.19
C TYR A 306 20.23 -10.55 -9.80
N THR A 307 20.65 -9.40 -9.26
CA THR A 307 21.35 -9.24 -7.99
C THR A 307 20.93 -7.95 -7.27
N ASN A 308 21.54 -7.67 -6.12
CA ASN A 308 21.17 -6.67 -5.12
C ASN A 308 19.85 -6.99 -4.38
N THR A 309 19.54 -6.23 -3.32
CA THR A 309 18.36 -6.46 -2.46
C THR A 309 17.03 -6.08 -3.12
N PHE A 310 17.06 -5.32 -4.21
CA PHE A 310 15.90 -4.87 -4.97
C PHE A 310 15.70 -5.68 -6.27
N CYS A 311 16.66 -6.56 -6.61
CA CYS A 311 16.74 -7.28 -7.90
C CYS A 311 16.72 -6.35 -9.13
N SER A 312 17.23 -5.12 -8.97
CA SER A 312 17.28 -4.12 -10.04
C SER A 312 18.57 -4.18 -10.87
N GLU A 313 19.62 -4.84 -10.38
CA GLU A 313 20.89 -5.01 -11.09
C GLU A 313 20.97 -6.37 -11.78
N HIS A 314 21.62 -6.41 -12.94
CA HIS A 314 21.98 -7.66 -13.60
C HIS A 314 23.19 -8.30 -12.91
N CYS A 315 23.44 -9.60 -13.15
CA CYS A 315 24.66 -10.23 -12.68
C CYS A 315 25.93 -9.52 -13.20
N PRO A 316 27.00 -9.46 -12.39
CA PRO A 316 28.28 -8.92 -12.83
C PRO A 316 28.80 -9.62 -14.09
N LEU A 317 29.51 -8.88 -14.94
CA LEU A 317 30.06 -9.41 -16.19
C LEU A 317 30.88 -10.68 -15.93
N GLY A 318 30.60 -11.73 -16.69
CA GLY A 318 31.22 -13.05 -16.52
C GLY A 318 30.49 -13.97 -15.54
N TYR A 319 29.34 -13.58 -14.98
CA TYR A 319 28.53 -14.40 -14.08
C TYR A 319 27.06 -14.50 -14.51
N TYR A 320 26.41 -15.61 -14.17
CA TYR A 320 25.02 -15.87 -14.53
C TYR A 320 24.23 -16.70 -13.50
N GLY A 321 22.92 -16.75 -13.70
CA GLY A 321 22.00 -17.64 -12.98
C GLY A 321 21.63 -17.15 -11.58
N TYR A 322 21.15 -18.07 -10.72
CA TYR A 322 20.76 -17.74 -9.35
C TYR A 322 21.94 -17.21 -8.52
N TYR A 323 21.71 -16.08 -7.84
CA TYR A 323 22.70 -15.38 -7.01
C TYR A 323 24.02 -15.06 -7.73
N CYS A 324 24.02 -15.07 -9.07
CA CYS A 324 25.21 -14.85 -9.90
C CYS A 324 26.39 -15.79 -9.56
N LYS A 325 26.10 -17.00 -9.07
CA LYS A 325 27.13 -17.95 -8.58
C LYS A 325 27.81 -18.78 -9.67
N LYS A 326 27.30 -18.78 -10.91
CA LYS A 326 27.89 -19.53 -12.02
C LYS A 326 28.74 -18.60 -12.89
N ALA A 327 29.97 -18.99 -13.19
CA ALA A 327 30.84 -18.24 -14.11
C ALA A 327 30.54 -18.61 -15.57
N CYS A 328 30.58 -17.62 -16.47
CA CYS A 328 30.59 -17.82 -17.92
C CYS A 328 31.80 -18.67 -18.35
N SER A 329 31.66 -19.41 -19.45
CA SER A 329 32.83 -20.03 -20.10
C SER A 329 33.78 -18.96 -20.65
N GLY A 330 35.09 -19.20 -20.48
CA GLY A 330 36.13 -18.43 -21.17
C GLY A 330 36.20 -18.71 -22.68
N HIS A 331 35.38 -19.62 -23.19
CA HIS A 331 35.36 -20.07 -24.58
C HIS A 331 34.15 -19.57 -25.39
N CYS A 332 33.42 -18.57 -24.90
CA CYS A 332 32.52 -17.80 -25.78
C CYS A 332 33.33 -17.16 -26.92
N LEU A 333 32.78 -17.15 -28.14
CA LEU A 333 33.44 -16.56 -29.31
C LEU A 333 33.82 -15.09 -29.07
N ASN A 334 35.00 -14.67 -29.52
CA ASN A 334 35.52 -13.30 -29.38
C ASN A 334 35.52 -12.74 -27.94
N ASN A 335 35.55 -13.60 -26.91
CA ASN A 335 35.41 -13.24 -25.50
C ASN A 335 34.12 -12.45 -25.18
N THR A 336 33.06 -12.63 -25.97
CA THR A 336 31.78 -11.95 -25.69
C THR A 336 31.16 -12.48 -24.40
N VAL A 337 30.69 -11.58 -23.55
CA VAL A 337 30.06 -11.93 -22.26
C VAL A 337 28.86 -12.84 -22.50
N CYS A 338 28.74 -13.91 -21.70
CA CYS A 338 27.61 -14.81 -21.80
C CYS A 338 26.32 -14.19 -21.25
N ASP A 339 25.17 -14.69 -21.69
CA ASP A 339 23.86 -14.24 -21.22
C ASP A 339 23.73 -14.38 -19.69
N HIS A 340 23.44 -13.28 -18.99
CA HIS A 340 23.44 -13.22 -17.53
C HIS A 340 22.36 -14.10 -16.85
N ILE A 341 21.31 -14.48 -17.57
CA ILE A 341 20.24 -15.34 -17.04
C ILE A 341 20.61 -16.83 -17.20
N THR A 342 20.97 -17.23 -18.41
CA THR A 342 21.11 -18.63 -18.83
C THR A 342 22.55 -19.14 -18.91
N GLY A 343 23.52 -18.24 -19.03
CA GLY A 343 24.94 -18.54 -19.27
C GLY A 343 25.29 -18.77 -20.74
N THR A 344 24.35 -18.57 -21.66
CA THR A 344 24.52 -18.91 -23.08
C THR A 344 25.50 -17.97 -23.78
N CYS A 345 26.47 -18.52 -24.51
CA CYS A 345 27.30 -17.75 -25.44
C CYS A 345 26.50 -17.50 -26.73
N THR A 346 25.83 -16.34 -26.84
CA THR A 346 24.91 -16.02 -27.96
C THR A 346 25.60 -15.99 -29.33
N ASN A 347 26.88 -15.63 -29.37
CA ASN A 347 27.70 -15.62 -30.59
C ASN A 347 28.37 -16.98 -30.90
N GLY A 348 28.03 -18.05 -30.16
CA GLY A 348 28.64 -19.37 -30.29
C GLY A 348 29.98 -19.50 -29.56
N CYS A 349 30.68 -20.59 -29.86
CA CYS A 349 31.91 -21.01 -29.16
C CYS A 349 33.18 -20.74 -29.97
N GLN A 350 34.29 -20.60 -29.26
CA GLN A 350 35.63 -20.70 -29.83
C GLN A 350 35.85 -22.09 -30.45
N ALA A 351 36.72 -22.17 -31.46
CA ALA A 351 37.04 -23.43 -32.15
C ALA A 351 37.54 -24.49 -31.16
N GLY A 352 36.95 -25.69 -31.24
CA GLY A 352 37.22 -26.79 -30.30
C GLY A 352 36.24 -26.92 -29.14
N TYR A 353 35.29 -26.00 -28.99
CA TYR A 353 34.24 -26.06 -27.96
C TYR A 353 32.84 -26.07 -28.59
N VAL A 354 31.88 -26.64 -27.87
CA VAL A 354 30.51 -26.85 -28.33
C VAL A 354 29.50 -26.72 -27.17
N GLY A 355 28.21 -26.73 -27.52
CA GLY A 355 27.11 -26.56 -26.56
C GLY A 355 26.81 -25.08 -26.28
N LYS A 356 25.62 -24.79 -25.72
CA LYS A 356 25.16 -23.41 -25.48
C LYS A 356 26.05 -22.62 -24.51
N LEU A 357 26.72 -23.33 -23.59
CA LEU A 357 27.59 -22.74 -22.57
C LEU A 357 29.08 -22.77 -22.96
N CYS A 358 29.45 -23.40 -24.07
CA CYS A 358 30.85 -23.56 -24.50
C CYS A 358 31.79 -24.14 -23.42
N ASN A 359 31.30 -25.05 -22.59
CA ASN A 359 32.08 -25.76 -21.57
C ASN A 359 32.57 -27.13 -22.09
N ASP A 360 31.90 -27.68 -23.10
CA ASP A 360 32.20 -29.01 -23.64
C ASP A 360 33.22 -28.88 -24.76
N ALA A 361 34.36 -29.57 -24.64
CA ALA A 361 35.30 -29.71 -25.74
C ALA A 361 34.74 -30.66 -26.83
N CYS A 362 35.22 -30.56 -28.07
CA CYS A 362 34.82 -31.49 -29.12
C CYS A 362 35.08 -32.94 -28.71
N LYS A 363 34.14 -33.82 -29.06
CA LYS A 363 34.30 -35.26 -28.94
C LYS A 363 35.57 -35.70 -29.68
N GLU A 364 36.29 -36.66 -29.10
CA GLU A 364 37.47 -37.26 -29.71
C GLU A 364 37.22 -37.66 -31.17
N GLY A 365 38.15 -37.28 -32.05
CA GLY A 365 38.02 -37.44 -33.50
C GLY A 365 37.40 -36.26 -34.24
N TYR A 366 36.97 -35.19 -33.55
CA TYR A 366 36.41 -33.98 -34.16
C TYR A 366 37.14 -32.70 -33.72
N TYR A 367 37.14 -31.67 -34.57
CA TYR A 367 37.81 -30.41 -34.30
C TYR A 367 37.14 -29.18 -34.97
N GLY A 368 37.63 -27.99 -34.58
CA GLY A 368 37.30 -26.71 -35.20
C GLY A 368 36.01 -26.07 -34.69
N LEU A 369 35.50 -25.08 -35.43
CA LEU A 369 34.27 -24.38 -35.06
C LEU A 369 33.07 -25.35 -35.08
N ASN A 370 32.30 -25.37 -33.99
CA ASN A 370 31.17 -26.29 -33.77
C ASN A 370 31.51 -27.78 -33.97
N CYS A 371 32.79 -28.16 -33.88
CA CYS A 371 33.28 -29.53 -34.07
C CYS A 371 32.92 -30.16 -35.43
N LEU A 372 32.78 -29.34 -36.48
CA LEU A 372 32.28 -29.77 -37.80
C LEU A 372 33.28 -30.62 -38.59
N TYR A 373 34.57 -30.60 -38.25
CA TYR A 373 35.62 -31.29 -39.02
C TYR A 373 36.06 -32.57 -38.32
N ALA A 374 36.13 -33.67 -39.08
CA ALA A 374 36.67 -34.93 -38.58
C ALA A 374 38.21 -34.96 -38.70
N CYS A 375 38.87 -35.46 -37.65
CA CYS A 375 40.30 -35.77 -37.68
C CYS A 375 40.58 -36.92 -38.65
N SER A 376 41.76 -36.92 -39.27
CA SER A 376 42.20 -38.02 -40.15
C SER A 376 42.35 -39.33 -39.37
N SER A 377 41.96 -40.45 -39.97
CA SER A 377 42.07 -41.79 -39.38
C SER A 377 43.53 -42.23 -39.12
N ASN A 378 44.49 -41.57 -39.77
CA ASN A 378 45.93 -41.79 -39.58
C ASN A 378 46.50 -40.98 -38.39
N CYS A 379 45.69 -40.21 -37.68
CA CYS A 379 46.09 -39.51 -36.47
C CYS A 379 46.18 -40.47 -35.27
N LYS A 380 47.25 -40.39 -34.50
CA LYS A 380 47.43 -41.07 -33.20
C LYS A 380 46.82 -40.21 -32.08
N THR A 381 46.99 -38.90 -32.17
CA THR A 381 46.25 -37.90 -31.39
C THR A 381 45.91 -36.73 -32.29
N CYS A 382 44.82 -36.01 -31.99
CA CYS A 382 44.34 -34.87 -32.77
C CYS A 382 43.92 -33.74 -31.81
N LYS A 383 44.34 -32.50 -32.08
CA LYS A 383 43.88 -31.33 -31.32
C LYS A 383 42.47 -30.95 -31.75
N TYR A 384 41.55 -30.91 -30.80
CA TYR A 384 40.16 -30.50 -31.04
C TYR A 384 40.01 -29.02 -31.45
N THR A 385 40.99 -28.15 -31.19
CA THR A 385 40.94 -26.73 -31.58
C THR A 385 41.16 -26.50 -33.08
N ASP A 386 42.21 -27.10 -33.64
CA ASP A 386 42.76 -26.77 -34.96
C ASP A 386 42.97 -27.98 -35.89
N GLY A 387 42.72 -29.20 -35.39
CA GLY A 387 42.88 -30.44 -36.16
C GLY A 387 44.32 -30.92 -36.31
N THR A 388 45.29 -30.26 -35.68
CA THR A 388 46.70 -30.67 -35.73
C THR A 388 46.86 -32.04 -35.12
N CYS A 389 47.38 -32.98 -35.91
CA CYS A 389 47.59 -34.35 -35.49
C CYS A 389 49.06 -34.66 -35.16
N SER A 390 49.23 -35.59 -34.21
CA SER A 390 50.42 -36.44 -34.17
C SER A 390 50.11 -37.72 -34.96
N CYS A 391 50.93 -38.05 -35.96
CA CYS A 391 50.65 -39.11 -36.90
C CYS A 391 51.06 -40.49 -36.41
N GLN A 392 50.20 -41.48 -36.67
CA GLN A 392 50.55 -42.90 -36.60
C GLN A 392 51.75 -43.21 -37.49
N ALA A 393 52.40 -44.35 -37.25
CA ALA A 393 53.57 -44.76 -38.01
C ALA A 393 53.28 -44.80 -39.53
N GLY A 394 54.22 -44.33 -40.35
CA GLY A 394 54.09 -44.33 -41.80
C GLY A 394 53.44 -43.09 -42.43
N TRP A 395 53.02 -42.11 -41.62
CA TRP A 395 52.37 -40.87 -42.06
C TRP A 395 53.01 -39.60 -41.45
N LYS A 396 52.89 -38.48 -42.16
CA LYS A 396 53.31 -37.13 -41.76
C LYS A 396 52.40 -36.03 -42.34
N GLY A 397 52.65 -34.79 -41.94
CA GLY A 397 51.84 -33.62 -42.27
C GLY A 397 50.84 -33.30 -41.15
N SER A 398 50.33 -32.07 -41.09
CA SER A 398 49.45 -31.60 -40.01
C SER A 398 48.16 -32.41 -39.83
N ASN A 399 47.70 -33.07 -40.90
CA ASN A 399 46.52 -33.94 -40.94
C ASN A 399 46.85 -35.42 -41.27
N CYS A 400 48.14 -35.81 -41.26
CA CYS A 400 48.58 -37.18 -41.54
C CYS A 400 48.11 -37.76 -42.89
N SER A 401 47.85 -36.92 -43.90
CA SER A 401 47.50 -37.37 -45.26
C SER A 401 48.71 -37.72 -46.13
N THR A 402 49.93 -37.33 -45.74
CA THR A 402 51.15 -37.61 -46.53
C THR A 402 51.86 -38.85 -46.01
N VAL A 403 52.25 -39.76 -46.90
CA VAL A 403 53.02 -40.96 -46.54
C VAL A 403 54.48 -40.64 -46.23
N CYS A 404 55.15 -41.45 -45.40
CA CYS A 404 56.61 -41.37 -45.29
C CYS A 404 57.28 -41.77 -46.60
N ILE A 405 58.33 -41.04 -46.98
CA ILE A 405 59.18 -41.29 -48.14
C ILE A 405 60.61 -41.15 -47.66
N LYS A 406 61.44 -42.20 -47.82
CA LYS A 406 62.79 -42.32 -47.26
C LYS A 406 62.88 -42.14 -45.73
N SER A 407 61.78 -42.41 -45.04
CA SER A 407 61.63 -42.28 -43.57
C SER A 407 60.57 -43.26 -43.05
N PHE A 408 60.51 -43.49 -41.74
CA PHE A 408 59.58 -44.41 -41.09
C PHE A 408 59.21 -43.99 -39.66
N GLY A 409 58.23 -44.69 -39.08
CA GLY A 409 57.77 -44.49 -37.70
C GLY A 409 56.76 -43.34 -37.56
N GLU A 410 56.37 -43.04 -36.31
CA GLU A 410 55.41 -41.96 -35.99
C GLU A 410 55.94 -40.60 -36.45
N ASN A 411 55.06 -39.79 -37.05
CA ASN A 411 55.41 -38.52 -37.71
C ASN A 411 56.56 -38.60 -38.73
N CYS A 412 56.93 -39.80 -39.19
CA CYS A 412 58.12 -40.07 -40.00
C CYS A 412 59.46 -39.61 -39.38
N LEU A 413 59.57 -39.59 -38.04
CA LEU A 413 60.73 -39.04 -37.32
C LEU A 413 62.07 -39.73 -37.63
N TYR A 414 62.06 -40.99 -38.07
CA TYR A 414 63.28 -41.75 -38.31
C TYR A 414 63.58 -41.83 -39.83
N PRO A 415 64.74 -41.38 -40.32
CA PRO A 415 65.11 -41.59 -41.72
C PRO A 415 65.36 -43.09 -41.99
N CYS A 416 65.14 -43.52 -43.24
CA CYS A 416 65.65 -44.83 -43.68
C CYS A 416 67.18 -44.84 -43.58
N SER A 417 67.79 -46.01 -43.35
CA SER A 417 69.25 -46.12 -43.43
C SER A 417 69.72 -45.67 -44.81
N LYS A 418 70.79 -44.87 -44.85
CA LYS A 418 71.44 -44.47 -46.11
C LYS A 418 71.93 -45.66 -46.93
N TYR A 419 72.07 -46.83 -46.29
CA TYR A 419 72.53 -48.09 -46.87
C TYR A 419 71.38 -49.06 -47.22
N CYS A 420 70.11 -48.67 -47.08
CA CYS A 420 69.04 -49.35 -47.80
C CYS A 420 69.22 -49.05 -49.30
N VAL A 421 69.08 -50.05 -50.18
CA VAL A 421 69.13 -49.80 -51.64
C VAL A 421 68.08 -48.74 -52.04
N ASN A 422 68.52 -47.72 -52.80
CA ASN A 422 67.74 -46.53 -53.16
C ASN A 422 67.17 -45.75 -51.95
N GLN A 423 67.75 -45.92 -50.76
CA GLN A 423 67.29 -45.37 -49.47
C GLN A 423 65.82 -45.70 -49.16
N THR A 424 65.32 -46.82 -49.68
CA THR A 424 63.90 -47.19 -49.59
C THR A 424 63.67 -48.24 -48.51
N CYS A 425 62.88 -47.89 -47.49
CA CYS A 425 62.49 -48.75 -46.39
C CYS A 425 60.98 -48.69 -46.12
N ASN A 426 60.45 -49.72 -45.47
CA ASN A 426 59.04 -49.79 -45.10
C ASN A 426 58.68 -48.65 -44.14
N ARG A 427 57.73 -47.80 -44.55
CA ARG A 427 57.26 -46.60 -43.83
C ARG A 427 56.82 -46.83 -42.38
N PHE A 428 56.39 -48.03 -42.02
CA PHE A 428 55.90 -48.32 -40.67
C PHE A 428 57.05 -48.64 -39.70
N HIS A 429 57.94 -49.57 -40.08
CA HIS A 429 58.92 -50.17 -39.18
C HIS A 429 60.38 -50.02 -39.62
N GLY A 430 60.66 -49.45 -40.79
CA GLY A 430 62.01 -49.07 -41.23
C GLY A 430 62.88 -50.18 -41.81
N ILE A 431 62.30 -51.33 -42.16
CA ILE A 431 63.02 -52.45 -42.79
C ILE A 431 63.29 -52.11 -44.27
N CYS A 432 64.52 -52.28 -44.74
CA CYS A 432 64.90 -51.95 -46.12
C CYS A 432 64.20 -52.87 -47.12
N GLN A 433 63.54 -52.31 -48.15
CA GLN A 433 62.64 -53.08 -49.02
C GLN A 433 63.38 -53.92 -50.07
N PHE A 434 64.57 -53.48 -50.49
CA PHE A 434 65.36 -54.10 -51.57
C PHE A 434 66.74 -54.58 -51.07
N GLY A 435 66.88 -54.83 -49.76
CA GLY A 435 68.14 -55.24 -49.14
C GLY A 435 69.10 -54.09 -48.86
N CYS A 436 70.36 -54.45 -48.59
CA CYS A 436 71.43 -53.54 -48.18
C CYS A 436 72.44 -53.28 -49.30
N GLU A 437 72.99 -52.07 -49.30
CA GLU A 437 74.18 -51.72 -50.08
C GLU A 437 75.42 -52.43 -49.51
N SER A 438 76.43 -52.66 -50.36
CA SER A 438 77.61 -53.48 -50.04
C SER A 438 78.35 -53.00 -48.79
N GLY A 439 78.63 -53.94 -47.88
CA GLY A 439 79.30 -53.66 -46.59
C GLY A 439 78.36 -53.58 -45.39
N TYR A 440 77.03 -53.52 -45.60
CA TYR A 440 76.03 -53.46 -44.52
C TYR A 440 75.06 -54.64 -44.55
N HIS A 441 74.54 -54.98 -43.38
CA HIS A 441 73.62 -56.10 -43.18
C HIS A 441 72.62 -55.84 -42.03
N GLY A 442 71.69 -56.79 -41.84
CA GLY A 442 70.57 -56.65 -40.91
C GLY A 442 69.34 -56.02 -41.59
N GLN A 443 68.16 -56.18 -40.98
CA GLN A 443 66.88 -55.81 -41.61
C GLN A 443 66.73 -54.30 -41.89
N LYS A 444 67.51 -53.44 -41.21
CA LYS A 444 67.54 -51.99 -41.43
C LYS A 444 68.85 -51.48 -42.06
N CYS A 445 69.76 -52.38 -42.44
CA CYS A 445 71.09 -52.04 -42.97
C CYS A 445 71.82 -51.02 -42.09
N ASP A 446 71.81 -51.30 -40.79
CA ASP A 446 72.34 -50.49 -39.68
C ASP A 446 73.61 -51.10 -39.06
N LYS A 447 74.00 -52.31 -39.50
CA LYS A 447 75.17 -53.04 -39.01
C LYS A 447 76.19 -53.24 -40.13
N GLU A 448 77.42 -52.84 -39.88
CA GLU A 448 78.54 -52.93 -40.82
C GLU A 448 79.27 -54.29 -40.72
N PHE A 449 79.85 -54.76 -41.83
CA PHE A 449 80.77 -55.91 -41.82
C PHE A 449 82.14 -55.48 -41.30
N LEU A 450 82.47 -55.90 -40.07
CA LEU A 450 83.76 -55.62 -39.44
C LEU A 450 84.92 -56.28 -40.22
N SER A 451 85.75 -55.45 -40.85
CA SER A 451 87.01 -55.88 -41.48
C SER A 451 88.09 -56.07 -40.42
N THR A 452 88.59 -57.29 -40.23
CA THR A 452 89.46 -57.66 -39.12
C THR A 452 90.95 -57.35 -39.35
N SER A 453 91.49 -56.38 -38.62
CA SER A 453 92.88 -56.34 -38.11
C SER A 453 92.97 -55.20 -37.06
N SER A 454 93.75 -55.26 -35.97
CA SER A 454 94.78 -56.24 -35.53
C SER A 454 94.66 -56.55 -34.04
N LEU A 455 95.16 -57.72 -33.63
CA LEU A 455 95.08 -58.25 -32.26
C LEU A 455 96.22 -57.75 -31.35
N SER A 456 95.90 -57.43 -30.10
CA SER A 456 96.85 -57.57 -28.98
C SER A 456 96.12 -58.13 -27.75
N ALA A 457 96.46 -59.37 -27.38
CA ALA A 457 96.05 -60.01 -26.12
C ALA A 457 96.71 -59.27 -24.92
N VAL A 458 96.29 -59.43 -23.66
CA VAL A 458 96.30 -60.68 -22.87
C VAL A 458 95.42 -60.53 -21.60
N SER A 459 94.57 -61.54 -21.34
CA SER A 459 94.02 -62.06 -20.04
C SER A 459 93.54 -61.13 -18.89
N SER A 460 92.52 -61.44 -18.08
CA SER A 460 91.48 -62.51 -18.10
C SER A 460 90.54 -62.38 -16.89
N GLY A 461 89.24 -62.62 -17.08
CA GLY A 461 88.27 -62.98 -16.02
C GLY A 461 87.72 -61.84 -15.16
N PHE A 462 86.49 -61.90 -14.63
CA PHE A 462 85.38 -62.86 -14.85
C PHE A 462 84.05 -62.14 -14.48
N ILE A 463 82.95 -62.49 -15.16
CA ILE A 463 81.50 -62.34 -14.84
C ILE A 463 81.16 -61.63 -13.51
N GLY A 464 80.25 -60.64 -13.41
CA GLY A 464 79.10 -60.25 -14.24
C GLY A 464 77.86 -60.03 -13.33
N ALA A 465 76.81 -59.35 -13.83
CA ALA A 465 75.57 -58.95 -13.11
C ALA A 465 75.76 -57.84 -12.03
N THR A 466 74.81 -56.92 -11.73
CA THR A 466 73.56 -56.46 -12.39
C THR A 466 73.08 -55.16 -11.69
N VAL A 467 72.45 -54.24 -12.44
CA VAL A 467 71.31 -53.38 -12.02
C VAL A 467 71.49 -52.37 -10.84
N SER A 468 71.37 -51.09 -11.20
CA SER A 468 70.70 -49.98 -10.46
C SER A 468 71.08 -49.67 -8.99
N ALA A 469 71.77 -48.54 -8.77
CA ALA A 469 71.40 -47.55 -7.75
C ALA A 469 72.11 -46.19 -7.95
N CYS A 470 71.43 -45.19 -8.50
CA CYS A 470 71.89 -43.78 -8.53
C CYS A 470 70.81 -42.80 -8.02
N VAL A 471 70.04 -43.21 -7.00
CA VAL A 471 68.89 -42.45 -6.46
C VAL A 471 69.05 -42.11 -4.96
N VAL A 472 70.23 -42.32 -4.37
CA VAL A 472 70.46 -42.05 -2.93
C VAL A 472 70.89 -40.59 -2.65
N ILE A 473 71.44 -39.88 -3.64
CA ILE A 473 71.96 -38.51 -3.44
C ILE A 473 70.85 -37.44 -3.47
N ALA A 474 69.71 -37.70 -4.13
CA ALA A 474 68.61 -36.74 -4.23
C ALA A 474 67.81 -36.55 -2.92
N MET A 475 67.76 -37.58 -2.06
CA MET A 475 66.91 -37.56 -0.85
C MET A 475 67.49 -36.72 0.30
N VAL A 476 68.80 -36.48 0.33
CA VAL A 476 69.46 -35.69 1.40
C VAL A 476 69.21 -34.17 1.23
N VAL A 477 69.09 -33.69 -0.01
CA VAL A 477 68.90 -32.25 -0.30
C VAL A 477 67.48 -31.79 0.05
N VAL A 478 66.46 -32.62 -0.16
CA VAL A 478 65.04 -32.29 0.12
C VAL A 478 64.77 -32.19 1.63
N ILE A 479 65.46 -32.97 2.45
CA ILE A 479 65.32 -32.94 3.91
C ILE A 479 65.96 -31.67 4.52
N HIS A 480 67.11 -31.23 4.01
CA HIS A 480 67.74 -29.99 4.50
C HIS A 480 66.98 -28.71 4.10
N VAL A 481 66.39 -28.64 2.91
CA VAL A 481 65.60 -27.46 2.49
C VAL A 481 64.27 -27.35 3.25
N SER A 482 63.66 -28.47 3.64
CA SER A 482 62.38 -28.48 4.37
C SER A 482 62.49 -28.12 5.86
N MET A 483 63.66 -28.29 6.50
CA MET A 483 63.86 -27.87 7.90
C MET A 483 64.18 -26.37 8.08
N ILE A 484 64.71 -25.69 7.07
CA ILE A 484 65.09 -24.27 7.19
C ILE A 484 63.88 -23.32 7.10
N ARG A 485 62.76 -23.73 6.49
CA ARG A 485 61.51 -22.94 6.42
C ARG A 485 60.64 -22.98 7.69
N ARG A 486 61.05 -23.65 8.77
CA ARG A 486 60.26 -23.82 10.01
C ARG A 486 60.68 -22.96 11.22
N LYS A 487 61.64 -22.03 11.08
CA LYS A 487 62.07 -21.11 12.16
C LYS A 487 61.81 -19.64 11.83
N GLY A 488 60.54 -19.29 11.65
CA GLY A 488 60.12 -17.91 11.44
C GLY A 488 58.63 -17.71 11.71
N LEU A 489 58.25 -17.70 13.00
CA LEU A 489 57.11 -16.97 13.60
C LEU A 489 56.91 -17.47 15.05
N PHE A 490 57.13 -16.60 16.03
CA PHE A 490 56.81 -16.83 17.44
C PHE A 490 56.38 -15.53 18.11
N ILE A 491 55.52 -15.68 19.14
CA ILE A 491 54.72 -14.67 19.86
C ILE A 491 53.45 -14.29 19.04
N SER A 492 52.22 -14.27 19.59
CA SER A 492 51.75 -14.35 20.98
C SER A 492 50.70 -15.48 21.25
N LYS A 493 49.78 -15.24 22.20
CA LYS A 493 48.64 -16.07 22.72
C LYS A 493 47.56 -15.08 23.27
N PRO A 494 46.34 -15.46 23.74
CA PRO A 494 45.79 -16.81 23.99
C PRO A 494 44.33 -17.14 23.53
N ASN A 495 44.08 -18.45 23.43
CA ASN A 495 42.85 -19.26 23.56
C ASN A 495 41.41 -18.67 23.57
N SER A 496 40.53 -19.28 22.77
CA SER A 496 39.20 -19.77 23.23
C SER A 496 38.77 -21.04 22.44
N SER A 497 37.70 -21.71 22.89
CA SER A 497 37.34 -23.11 22.64
C SER A 497 36.35 -23.39 21.49
N ASN A 498 36.23 -24.68 21.13
CA ASN A 498 35.18 -25.32 20.31
C ASN A 498 34.57 -26.46 21.17
N PRO A 499 33.37 -27.05 20.90
CA PRO A 499 32.87 -27.44 19.57
C PRO A 499 31.35 -27.22 19.29
N LYS A 500 30.91 -27.64 18.11
CA LYS A 500 29.51 -27.80 17.65
C LYS A 500 28.91 -29.14 18.17
N ASP A 501 27.62 -29.52 18.05
CA ASP A 501 26.52 -29.17 17.13
C ASP A 501 25.11 -29.11 17.83
N ALA A 502 24.07 -28.78 17.03
CA ALA A 502 22.67 -28.36 17.32
C ALA A 502 21.71 -29.48 17.87
N PRO A 503 20.36 -29.30 18.07
CA PRO A 503 19.45 -28.22 17.58
C PRO A 503 18.25 -27.75 18.47
N TYR A 504 17.40 -26.88 17.87
CA TYR A 504 16.07 -26.33 18.27
C TYR A 504 16.00 -25.15 19.26
N GLY A 505 15.09 -24.20 18.97
CA GLY A 505 14.67 -23.11 19.86
C GLY A 505 14.39 -21.78 19.12
N GLU A 506 13.24 -21.16 19.40
CA GLU A 506 12.77 -19.90 18.78
C GLU A 506 13.45 -18.63 19.34
N ILE A 507 13.19 -17.51 18.68
CA ILE A 507 13.73 -16.19 19.00
C ILE A 507 12.86 -15.51 20.07
N GLU A 508 13.48 -14.99 21.13
CA GLU A 508 12.96 -13.76 21.76
C GLU A 508 14.10 -12.86 22.21
N ASN A 509 13.86 -11.54 22.17
CA ASN A 509 14.91 -10.52 22.18
C ASN A 509 14.80 -9.67 23.44
N GLN A 510 15.87 -9.57 24.24
CA GLN A 510 15.87 -8.75 25.44
C GLN A 510 16.01 -7.25 25.12
N ARG A 511 15.30 -6.41 25.88
CA ARG A 511 15.95 -5.24 26.47
C ARG A 511 15.35 -4.91 27.84
N ASN A 512 16.20 -4.92 28.86
CA ASN A 512 15.84 -4.53 30.23
C ASN A 512 15.74 -3.01 30.37
N GLY A 513 14.87 -2.57 31.28
CA GLY A 513 14.66 -1.18 31.69
C GLY A 513 14.08 -1.12 33.10
N ASP A 514 14.96 -1.35 34.08
CA ASP A 514 14.90 -1.11 35.53
C ASP A 514 13.64 -0.46 36.17
N SER A 515 13.09 -1.09 37.21
CA SER A 515 12.67 -0.43 38.47
C SER A 515 12.21 -1.44 39.54
N THR A 516 12.44 -1.08 40.81
CA THR A 516 12.25 -1.88 42.04
C THR A 516 10.79 -2.12 42.47
N TYR A 517 10.54 -3.27 43.11
CA TYR A 517 9.31 -3.59 43.85
C TYR A 517 9.47 -3.42 45.37
N GLN A 518 8.39 -2.99 46.04
CA GLN A 518 8.07 -3.40 47.41
C GLN A 518 6.81 -4.26 47.38
N GLU A 519 6.79 -5.36 48.14
CA GLU A 519 5.58 -6.16 48.35
C GLU A 519 4.63 -5.51 49.37
N LEU A 520 3.33 -5.71 49.18
CA LEU A 520 2.38 -5.89 50.27
C LEU A 520 1.27 -6.86 49.84
N SER A 521 1.11 -7.92 50.63
CA SER A 521 0.07 -8.95 50.49
C SER A 521 -1.33 -8.43 50.82
N MET A 522 -2.40 -9.03 50.26
CA MET A 522 -3.58 -9.44 51.05
C MET A 522 -4.50 -10.43 50.29
N THR A 523 -5.24 -11.22 51.06
CA THR A 523 -6.00 -12.41 50.64
C THR A 523 -7.52 -12.21 50.53
N SER A 524 -8.15 -13.00 49.64
CA SER A 524 -9.51 -13.59 49.73
C SER A 524 -10.75 -12.72 49.99
N GLY A 525 -11.78 -12.83 49.14
CA GLY A 525 -13.11 -12.26 49.41
C GLY A 525 -14.22 -12.65 48.41
N GLN A 526 -14.87 -13.78 48.67
CA GLN A 526 -16.27 -14.18 48.38
C GLN A 526 -17.00 -13.84 47.04
N GLU A 527 -17.49 -14.93 46.44
CA GLU A 527 -18.82 -15.17 45.84
C GLU A 527 -19.79 -14.00 45.58
N LEU A 528 -20.32 -13.97 44.35
CA LEU A 528 -21.76 -13.75 44.10
C LEU A 528 -22.17 -14.32 42.73
N THR A 529 -22.80 -15.49 42.72
CA THR A 529 -23.41 -16.07 41.52
C THR A 529 -24.83 -15.57 41.32
N ARG A 530 -25.17 -15.07 40.12
CA ARG A 530 -26.57 -15.03 39.67
C ARG A 530 -26.70 -15.34 38.19
N SER A 531 -27.62 -16.24 37.91
CA SER A 531 -28.02 -16.78 36.60
C SER A 531 -28.70 -15.76 35.68
N GLU A 532 -28.60 -15.97 34.36
CA GLU A 532 -29.75 -15.89 33.44
C GLU A 532 -29.53 -16.82 32.21
N PRO A 533 -30.60 -17.24 31.47
CA PRO A 533 -30.60 -18.51 30.73
C PRO A 533 -30.57 -18.39 29.19
N ASP A 534 -30.30 -19.54 28.55
CA ASP A 534 -30.61 -19.81 27.14
C ASP A 534 -32.08 -19.55 26.78
N LYS A 535 -32.30 -19.04 25.55
CA LYS A 535 -33.46 -19.43 24.73
C LYS A 535 -33.26 -19.09 23.25
N ALA A 536 -33.08 -20.11 22.43
CA ALA A 536 -33.33 -20.05 21.00
C ALA A 536 -34.84 -20.10 20.72
N TYR A 537 -35.31 -19.44 19.65
CA TYR A 537 -36.53 -19.83 18.94
C TYR A 537 -36.40 -19.56 17.44
N GLN A 538 -37.05 -20.39 16.63
CA GLN A 538 -36.92 -20.46 15.18
C GLN A 538 -37.97 -19.63 14.43
N ASN A 539 -37.65 -19.33 13.16
CA ASN A 539 -38.53 -19.32 11.97
C ASN A 539 -39.92 -18.66 12.05
N LEU A 540 -40.18 -17.76 11.09
CA LEU A 540 -41.16 -18.04 10.04
C LEU A 540 -40.97 -17.13 8.82
N ALA A 541 -41.02 -17.73 7.63
CA ALA A 541 -41.09 -17.02 6.36
C ALA A 541 -42.55 -16.91 5.91
N LEU A 542 -42.89 -15.86 5.15
CA LEU A 542 -43.99 -15.88 4.18
C LEU A 542 -43.91 -14.66 3.23
N GLN A 543 -44.04 -14.97 1.93
CA GLN A 543 -44.17 -14.07 0.76
C GLN A 543 -42.92 -13.32 0.30
#